data_AF-A0A845TSP3-F1
#
_entry.id   AF-A0A845TSP3-F1
#
_cell.length_a   1.000
_cell.length_b   1.000
_cell.length_c   1.000
_cell.angle_alpha   90.00
_cell.angle_beta   90.00
_cell.angle_gamma   90.00
#
_symmetry.space_group_name_H-M   'P 1'
#
loop_
_entity.id
_entity.type
_entity.pdbx_description
1 polymer ?
#
loop_
_entity_poly.entity_id
_entity_poly.type
_entity_poly.pdbx_seq_one_letter_code
_entity_poly.pdbx_strand_id
1 'polypeptide(L)'
;MKKFKQLFAAVVTLGMLSFTGGALAAEVEAPDALVKRISQEVLDIAKSDKAIQGGNQQRVLQVVEEKILPSVDFQKMTALAAGRFWRTATAEQQQQLTTQFRSLLVYTYSGAISQVRDQKVQFLPMR
;
A
#
# COMPACT_ATOMS: atom_id res chain seq x y z
N MET A 1 48.32 -11.22 36.16
CA MET A 1 47.86 -11.20 34.76
C MET A 1 46.71 -12.18 34.43
N LYS A 2 46.63 -13.37 35.03
CA LYS A 2 45.52 -14.34 34.77
C LYS A 2 44.13 -13.86 35.20
N LYS A 3 43.99 -13.22 36.37
CA LYS A 3 42.69 -12.73 36.88
C LYS A 3 42.11 -11.54 36.10
N PHE A 4 42.98 -10.70 35.53
CA PHE A 4 42.58 -9.58 34.67
C PHE A 4 42.02 -10.06 33.31
N LYS A 5 42.60 -11.13 32.74
CA LYS A 5 42.06 -11.80 31.55
C LYS A 5 40.70 -12.48 31.79
N GLN A 6 40.46 -12.99 33.00
CA GLN A 6 39.18 -13.61 33.37
C GLN A 6 38.06 -12.59 33.62
N LEU A 7 38.39 -11.43 34.22
CA LEU A 7 37.47 -10.31 34.37
C LEU A 7 37.12 -9.67 33.01
N PHE A 8 38.09 -9.54 32.11
CA PHE A 8 37.85 -9.04 30.76
C PHE A 8 37.00 -10.03 29.93
N ALA A 9 37.25 -11.34 30.07
CA ALA A 9 36.44 -12.38 29.43
C ALA A 9 34.98 -12.37 29.92
N ALA A 10 34.74 -12.15 31.22
CA ALA A 10 33.39 -12.12 31.80
C ALA A 10 32.55 -10.90 31.36
N VAL A 11 33.18 -9.75 31.13
CA VAL A 11 32.50 -8.54 30.62
C VAL A 11 32.13 -8.70 29.14
N VAL A 12 32.95 -9.40 28.36
CA VAL A 12 32.67 -9.69 26.95
C VAL A 12 31.54 -10.70 26.78
N THR A 13 31.45 -11.74 27.62
CA THR A 13 30.32 -12.70 27.58
C THR A 13 29.01 -12.10 28.06
N LEU A 14 29.02 -11.14 29.00
CA LEU A 14 27.78 -10.48 29.45
C LEU A 14 27.26 -9.46 28.43
N GLY A 15 28.13 -8.85 27.62
CA GLY A 15 27.75 -7.97 26.52
C GLY A 15 27.11 -8.70 25.32
N MET A 16 27.47 -9.97 25.08
CA MET A 16 26.90 -10.78 23.98
C MET A 16 25.48 -11.31 24.23
N LEU A 17 24.98 -11.27 25.47
CA LEU A 17 23.61 -11.70 25.81
C LEU A 17 22.56 -10.58 25.64
N SER A 18 22.98 -9.34 25.44
CA SER A 18 22.07 -8.18 25.31
C SER A 18 21.64 -7.89 23.87
N PHE A 19 22.10 -8.66 22.87
CA PHE A 19 21.78 -8.46 21.46
C PHE A 19 20.72 -9.43 20.91
N THR A 20 19.96 -10.10 21.76
CA THR A 20 18.72 -10.77 21.35
C THR A 20 17.56 -9.77 21.28
N GLY A 21 17.76 -8.70 20.50
CA GLY A 21 16.67 -7.88 20.02
C GLY A 21 15.82 -8.77 19.11
N GLY A 22 14.77 -9.37 19.68
CA GLY A 22 13.75 -10.05 18.90
C GLY A 22 13.27 -9.07 17.85
N ALA A 23 13.61 -9.33 16.59
CA ALA A 23 12.97 -8.64 15.49
C ALA A 23 11.49 -8.95 15.65
N LEU A 24 10.72 -7.96 16.13
CA LEU A 24 9.28 -7.97 16.02
C LEU A 24 9.02 -8.02 14.53
N ALA A 25 8.85 -9.23 14.00
CA ALA A 25 8.39 -9.42 12.65
C ALA A 25 7.04 -8.71 12.60
N ALA A 26 7.00 -7.55 11.96
CA ALA A 26 5.76 -6.86 11.70
C ALA A 26 4.85 -7.88 11.02
N GLU A 27 3.73 -8.19 11.67
CA GLU A 27 2.78 -9.15 11.18
C GLU A 27 2.32 -8.66 9.80
N VAL A 28 2.73 -9.36 8.74
CA VAL A 28 2.37 -8.98 7.38
C VAL A 28 0.88 -9.22 7.24
N GLU A 29 0.13 -8.13 7.07
CA GLU A 29 -1.31 -8.19 6.90
C GLU A 29 -1.67 -9.13 5.75
N ALA A 30 -2.60 -10.06 6.00
CA ALA A 30 -3.05 -11.01 4.99
C ALA A 30 -3.70 -10.28 3.80
N PRO A 31 -3.56 -10.76 2.55
CA PRO A 31 -4.02 -10.03 1.36
C PRO A 31 -5.52 -9.70 1.37
N ASP A 32 -6.37 -10.60 1.86
CA ASP A 32 -7.80 -10.36 2.02
C ASP A 32 -8.11 -9.34 3.10
N ALA A 33 -7.38 -9.39 4.21
CA ALA A 33 -7.50 -8.40 5.28
C ALA A 33 -7.15 -7.00 4.75
N LEU A 34 -6.06 -6.89 3.98
CA LEU A 34 -5.63 -5.65 3.33
C LEU A 34 -6.72 -5.09 2.39
N VAL A 35 -7.21 -5.89 1.45
CA VAL A 35 -8.24 -5.46 0.49
C VAL A 35 -9.53 -5.08 1.22
N LYS A 36 -9.93 -5.85 2.24
CA LYS A 36 -11.11 -5.57 3.04
C LYS A 36 -10.99 -4.26 3.80
N ARG A 37 -9.87 -4.05 4.47
CA ARG A 37 -9.60 -2.83 5.24
C ARG A 37 -9.63 -1.60 4.34
N ILE A 38 -8.89 -1.60 3.23
CA ILE A 38 -8.85 -0.46 2.30
C ILE A 38 -10.22 -0.18 1.71
N SER A 39 -10.95 -1.22 1.28
CA SER A 39 -12.29 -1.05 0.71
C SER A 39 -13.25 -0.43 1.72
N GLN A 40 -13.20 -0.89 2.99
CA GLN A 40 -14.03 -0.36 4.06
C GLN A 40 -13.67 1.09 4.38
N GLU A 41 -12.38 1.41 4.51
CA GLU A 41 -11.89 2.78 4.73
C GLU A 41 -12.38 3.74 3.64
N VAL A 42 -12.26 3.36 2.36
CA VAL A 42 -12.69 4.19 1.24
C VAL A 42 -14.21 4.40 1.24
N LEU A 43 -14.99 3.35 1.52
CA LEU A 43 -16.46 3.47 1.62
C LEU A 43 -16.88 4.36 2.78
N ASP A 44 -16.23 4.23 3.95
CA ASP A 44 -16.54 5.03 5.13
C ASP A 44 -16.19 6.50 4.90
N ILE A 45 -15.06 6.78 4.25
CA ILE A 45 -14.69 8.13 3.83
C ILE A 45 -15.70 8.69 2.84
N ALA A 46 -16.08 7.93 1.81
CA ALA A 46 -17.07 8.39 0.83
C ALA A 46 -18.46 8.69 1.45
N LYS A 47 -18.82 7.99 2.53
CA LYS A 47 -20.07 8.20 3.28
C LYS A 47 -20.02 9.34 4.30
N SER A 48 -18.84 9.72 4.78
CA SER A 48 -18.68 10.71 5.85
C SER A 48 -18.13 12.05 5.35
N ASP A 49 -17.35 12.05 4.27
CA ASP A 49 -16.71 13.24 3.71
C ASP A 49 -17.68 14.02 2.82
N LYS A 50 -18.15 15.17 3.33
CA LYS A 50 -19.09 16.04 2.62
C LYS A 50 -18.53 16.61 1.32
N ALA A 51 -17.21 16.82 1.21
CA ALA A 51 -16.60 17.33 -0.01
C ALA A 51 -16.67 16.28 -1.12
N ILE A 52 -16.44 15.01 -0.79
CA ILE A 52 -16.63 13.88 -1.72
C ILE A 52 -18.09 13.75 -2.13
N GLN A 53 -19.02 13.82 -1.18
CA GLN A 53 -20.45 13.78 -1.48
C GLN A 53 -20.93 14.94 -2.35
N GLY A 54 -20.31 16.11 -2.19
CA GLY A 54 -20.51 17.29 -3.02
C GLY A 54 -19.82 17.23 -4.38
N GLY A 55 -19.14 16.12 -4.73
CA GLY A 55 -18.48 15.93 -6.01
C GLY A 55 -17.14 16.65 -6.16
N ASN A 56 -16.48 17.02 -5.06
CA ASN A 56 -15.15 17.62 -5.10
C ASN A 56 -14.12 16.59 -5.60
N GLN A 57 -13.80 16.66 -6.90
CA GLN A 57 -12.85 15.74 -7.52
C GLN A 57 -11.47 15.80 -6.87
N GLN A 58 -10.98 16.98 -6.49
CA GLN A 58 -9.66 17.11 -5.86
C GLN A 58 -9.59 16.34 -4.54
N ARG A 59 -10.67 16.37 -3.74
CA ARG A 59 -10.72 15.59 -2.51
C ARG A 59 -10.76 14.09 -2.77
N VAL A 60 -11.48 13.64 -3.81
CA VAL A 60 -11.47 12.23 -4.21
C VAL A 60 -10.07 11.80 -4.65
N LEU A 61 -9.36 12.62 -5.43
CA LEU A 61 -7.98 12.35 -5.83
C LEU A 61 -7.08 12.12 -4.60
N GLN A 62 -7.14 13.00 -3.60
CA GLN A 62 -6.36 12.87 -2.37
C GLN A 62 -6.64 11.54 -1.65
N VAL A 63 -7.91 11.16 -1.50
CA VAL A 63 -8.27 9.89 -0.85
C VAL A 63 -7.73 8.70 -1.63
N VAL A 64 -7.81 8.72 -2.96
CA VAL A 64 -7.21 7.67 -3.80
C VAL A 64 -5.70 7.60 -3.57
N GLU A 65 -5.02 8.76 -3.57
CA GLU A 65 -3.57 8.84 -3.37
C GLU A 65 -3.11 8.33 -2.01
N GLU A 66 -3.86 8.65 -0.96
CA GLU A 66 -3.53 8.28 0.42
C GLU A 66 -3.90 6.84 0.75
N LYS A 67 -5.01 6.32 0.21
CA LYS A 67 -5.61 5.05 0.67
C LYS A 67 -5.44 3.89 -0.29
N ILE A 68 -5.43 4.16 -1.59
CA ILE A 68 -5.44 3.10 -2.61
C ILE A 68 -4.03 2.90 -3.17
N LEU A 69 -3.38 3.99 -3.59
CA LEU A 69 -2.10 3.89 -4.31
C LEU A 69 -0.97 3.20 -3.56
N PRO A 70 -0.82 3.31 -2.23
CA PRO A 70 0.25 2.61 -1.51
C PRO A 70 0.18 1.09 -1.64
N SER A 71 -1.00 0.55 -1.96
CA SER A 71 -1.24 -0.89 -2.06
C SER A 71 -1.38 -1.40 -3.49
N VAL A 72 -1.14 -0.54 -4.50
CA VAL A 72 -1.31 -0.89 -5.92
C VAL A 72 0.00 -0.74 -6.68
N ASP A 73 0.42 -1.81 -7.34
CA ASP A 73 1.52 -1.80 -8.30
C ASP A 73 1.04 -1.35 -9.69
N PHE A 74 1.03 -0.04 -9.90
CA PHE A 74 0.61 0.56 -11.17
C PHE A 74 1.53 0.21 -12.34
N GLN A 75 2.83 -0.01 -12.09
CA GLN A 75 3.74 -0.39 -13.15
C GLN A 75 3.40 -1.78 -13.66
N LYS A 76 3.21 -2.75 -12.77
CA LYS A 76 2.80 -4.11 -13.13
C LYS A 76 1.42 -4.11 -13.79
N MET A 77 0.46 -3.34 -13.28
CA MET A 77 -0.86 -3.20 -13.90
C MET A 77 -0.75 -2.65 -15.34
N THR A 78 0.04 -1.59 -15.53
CA THR A 78 0.26 -0.98 -16.84
C THR A 78 0.96 -1.95 -17.80
N ALA A 79 1.95 -2.70 -17.30
CA ALA A 79 2.65 -3.72 -18.08
C ALA A 79 1.70 -4.82 -18.58
N LEU A 80 0.78 -5.27 -17.71
CA LEU A 80 -0.24 -6.26 -18.09
C LEU A 80 -1.20 -5.70 -19.13
N ALA A 81 -1.62 -4.44 -19.00
CA ALA A 81 -2.52 -3.78 -19.96
C ALA A 81 -1.84 -3.54 -21.31
N ALA A 82 -0.57 -3.13 -21.32
CA ALA A 82 0.21 -2.89 -22.55
C ALA A 82 0.63 -4.20 -23.25
N GLY A 83 0.65 -5.32 -22.52
CA GLY A 83 0.97 -6.64 -23.05
C GLY A 83 2.36 -6.70 -23.70
N ARG A 84 2.45 -7.29 -24.90
CA ARG A 84 3.73 -7.50 -25.59
C ARG A 84 4.54 -6.23 -25.83
N PHE A 85 3.85 -5.09 -26.00
CA PHE A 85 4.49 -3.80 -26.31
C PHE A 85 5.23 -3.21 -25.12
N TRP A 86 4.92 -3.67 -23.89
CA TRP A 86 5.65 -3.24 -22.69
C TRP A 86 7.14 -3.57 -22.78
N ARG A 87 7.47 -4.75 -23.31
CA ARG A 87 8.86 -5.25 -23.40
C ARG A 87 9.72 -4.47 -24.41
N THR A 88 9.08 -3.79 -25.35
CA THR A 88 9.74 -2.99 -26.39
C THR A 88 9.78 -1.50 -26.07
N ALA A 89 9.05 -1.05 -25.04
CA ALA A 89 9.02 0.35 -24.63
C ALA A 89 10.32 0.73 -23.90
N THR A 90 10.81 1.95 -24.10
CA THR A 90 11.93 2.49 -23.32
C THR A 90 11.50 2.74 -21.87
N ALA A 91 12.47 2.93 -20.97
CA ALA A 91 12.18 3.24 -19.56
C ALA A 91 11.32 4.51 -19.42
N GLU A 92 11.60 5.53 -20.23
CA GLU A 92 10.84 6.78 -20.26
C GLU A 92 9.41 6.55 -20.73
N GLN A 93 9.21 5.75 -21.78
CA GLN A 93 7.87 5.39 -22.27
C GLN A 93 7.09 4.58 -21.24
N GLN A 94 7.73 3.63 -20.56
CA GLN A 94 7.11 2.84 -19.49
C GLN A 94 6.64 3.74 -18.34
N GLN A 95 7.49 4.69 -17.91
CA GLN A 95 7.15 5.64 -16.87
C GLN A 95 6.00 6.56 -17.29
N GLN A 96 6.07 7.15 -18.49
CA GLN A 96 5.03 8.01 -19.02
C GLN A 96 3.69 7.28 -19.14
N LEU A 97 3.71 6.06 -19.71
CA LEU A 97 2.51 5.25 -19.85
C LEU A 97 1.90 4.90 -18.49
N THR A 98 2.73 4.55 -17.50
CA THR A 98 2.25 4.25 -16.14
C THR A 98 1.59 5.47 -15.50
N THR A 99 2.21 6.65 -15.62
CA THR A 99 1.65 7.90 -15.10
C THR A 99 0.32 8.25 -15.77
N GLN A 100 0.25 8.20 -17.09
CA GLN A 100 -0.97 8.53 -17.83
C GLN A 100 -2.08 7.53 -17.58
N PHE A 101 -1.74 6.23 -17.49
CA PHE A 101 -2.71 5.19 -17.18
C PHE A 101 -3.28 5.36 -15.77
N ARG A 102 -2.43 5.66 -14.77
CA ARG A 102 -2.88 6.02 -13.42
C ARG A 102 -3.83 7.22 -13.47
N SER A 103 -3.42 8.33 -14.09
CA SER A 103 -4.25 9.54 -14.18
C SER A 103 -5.62 9.26 -14.80
N LEU A 104 -5.66 8.48 -15.89
CA LEU A 104 -6.89 8.08 -16.56
C LEU A 104 -7.81 7.28 -15.65
N LEU A 105 -7.29 6.24 -14.98
CA LEU A 105 -8.09 5.40 -14.09
C LEU A 105 -8.65 6.20 -12.92
N VAL A 106 -7.81 7.01 -12.29
CA VAL A 106 -8.24 7.83 -11.16
C VAL A 106 -9.33 8.81 -11.61
N TYR A 107 -9.14 9.49 -12.75
CA TYR A 107 -10.15 10.40 -13.28
C TYR A 107 -11.47 9.68 -13.59
N THR A 108 -11.40 8.54 -14.27
CA THR A 108 -12.58 7.78 -14.71
C THR A 108 -13.42 7.24 -13.55
N TYR A 109 -12.78 6.74 -12.49
CA TYR A 109 -13.47 6.07 -11.38
C TYR A 109 -13.71 6.98 -10.16
N SER A 110 -13.06 8.15 -10.07
CA SER A 110 -13.29 9.12 -8.98
C SER A 110 -14.76 9.55 -8.85
N GLY A 111 -15.47 9.69 -9.99
CA GLY A 111 -16.88 10.01 -10.01
C GLY A 111 -17.75 8.95 -9.31
N ALA A 112 -17.40 7.68 -9.43
CA ALA A 112 -18.14 6.59 -8.79
C ALA A 112 -18.02 6.62 -7.26
N ILE A 113 -16.85 7.03 -6.74
CA ILE A 113 -16.65 7.20 -5.29
C ILE A 113 -17.58 8.27 -4.73
N SER A 114 -17.78 9.36 -5.47
CA SER A 114 -18.68 10.47 -5.06
C SER A 114 -20.17 10.06 -5.02
N GLN A 115 -20.53 8.95 -5.66
CA GLN A 115 -21.90 8.43 -5.73
C GLN A 115 -22.20 7.40 -4.62
N VAL A 116 -21.21 7.03 -3.81
CA VAL A 116 -21.42 6.09 -2.71
C VAL A 116 -22.35 6.71 -1.65
N ARG A 117 -23.40 5.98 -1.27
CA ARG A 117 -24.37 6.33 -0.24
C ARG A 117 -24.52 5.15 0.73
N ASP A 118 -25.21 4.11 0.29
CA ASP A 118 -25.61 2.96 1.10
C ASP A 118 -25.04 1.64 0.58
N GLN A 119 -24.19 1.68 -0.45
CA GLN A 119 -23.54 0.49 -0.99
C GLN A 119 -22.74 -0.24 0.09
N LYS A 120 -22.80 -1.57 0.02
CA LYS A 120 -22.11 -2.52 0.90
C LYS A 120 -21.29 -3.46 0.02
N VAL A 121 -20.09 -3.79 0.48
CA VAL A 121 -19.22 -4.77 -0.17
C VAL A 121 -19.24 -6.05 0.64
N GLN A 122 -19.53 -7.17 -0.02
CA GLN A 122 -19.47 -8.50 0.59
C GLN A 122 -18.17 -9.19 0.16
N PHE A 123 -17.38 -9.62 1.15
CA PHE A 123 -16.16 -10.38 0.92
C PHE A 123 -16.49 -11.88 0.92
N LEU A 124 -16.19 -12.55 -0.18
CA LEU A 124 -16.33 -13.99 -0.28
C LEU A 124 -15.11 -14.68 0.37
N PRO A 125 -15.25 -15.93 0.84
CA PRO A 125 -14.13 -16.70 1.35
C PRO A 125 -12.98 -16.79 0.35
N MET A 126 -11.75 -16.56 0.83
CA MET A 126 -10.52 -16.74 0.05
C MET A 126 -10.34 -18.22 -0.33
N ARG A 127 -9.81 -18.45 -1.53
CA ARG A 127 -9.46 -19.78 -2.06
C ARG A 127 -7.97 -19.97 -2.10
#